data_AF-A0A0H2RMR2-F1
#
_entry.id   AF-A0A0H2RMR2-F1
#
_cell.length_a   1.000
_cell.length_b   1.000
_cell.length_c   1.000
_cell.angle_alpha   90.00
_cell.angle_beta   90.00
_cell.angle_gamma   90.00
#
_symmetry.space_group_name_H-M   'P 1'
#
loop_
_entity.id
_entity.type
_entity.pdbx_description
1 polymer ?
#
loop_
_entity_poly.entity_id
_entity_poly.type
_entity_poly.pdbx_seq_one_letter_code
_entity_poly.pdbx_strand_id
1 'polypeptide(L)'
;MTSNDVQQIATWTKGETQNATPTRRPTRRAFMQRNTATSKFGMLLQYTSPLSGYENAAPLPEVFNDDGKTFHNPPAPLSSAYDKFPGPMKQESGIHFHIYFMQGVPAQVKFAKELHERIRREFPELKTYAIYDRPDGPHCGATFEVNTCTPHETGALFSWLILNRGPCSVLIHPNTGDIYKDHAELVTWMGTPWPLYTDMFK
;
A
#
# COMPACT_ATOMS: atom_id res chain seq x y z
N MET A 1 -28.54 -29.03 -34.12
CA MET A 1 -28.24 -29.44 -35.51
C MET A 1 -27.24 -28.42 -36.04
N THR A 2 -25.97 -28.61 -35.67
CA THR A 2 -24.84 -29.21 -36.46
C THR A 2 -24.19 -28.16 -37.37
N SER A 3 -23.07 -27.56 -36.95
CA SER A 3 -21.66 -28.03 -37.09
C SER A 3 -21.10 -27.59 -38.45
N ASN A 4 -20.07 -26.75 -38.56
CA ASN A 4 -18.62 -27.04 -38.51
C ASN A 4 -17.94 -25.80 -39.16
N ASP A 5 -16.74 -25.33 -38.86
CA ASP A 5 -15.46 -26.04 -38.80
C ASP A 5 -14.45 -25.33 -37.88
N VAL A 6 -13.69 -26.15 -37.15
CA VAL A 6 -12.53 -25.80 -36.33
C VAL A 6 -11.33 -26.55 -36.94
N GLN A 7 -10.24 -25.81 -37.21
CA GLN A 7 -8.82 -26.22 -37.29
C GLN A 7 -8.38 -27.40 -38.20
N GLN A 8 -7.25 -27.22 -38.90
CA GLN A 8 -6.00 -28.00 -38.68
C GLN A 8 -4.82 -27.37 -39.46
N ILE A 9 -3.75 -26.93 -38.80
CA ILE A 9 -2.45 -27.59 -38.51
C ILE A 9 -1.41 -27.54 -39.65
N ALA A 10 -0.35 -26.80 -39.35
CA ALA A 10 1.07 -26.83 -39.72
C ALA A 10 1.61 -27.81 -40.78
N THR A 11 2.45 -27.28 -41.68
CA THR A 11 3.67 -27.97 -42.14
C THR A 11 4.87 -27.01 -42.19
N TRP A 12 6.02 -27.59 -41.87
CA TRP A 12 7.32 -27.01 -41.64
C TRP A 12 8.13 -26.83 -42.94
N THR A 13 8.94 -25.77 -43.03
CA THR A 13 10.16 -25.75 -43.87
C THR A 13 11.30 -25.05 -43.13
N LYS A 14 12.44 -25.76 -43.06
CA LYS A 14 13.73 -25.35 -42.50
C LYS A 14 14.54 -24.55 -43.54
N GLY A 15 15.39 -23.65 -43.05
CA GLY A 15 16.49 -22.98 -43.76
C GLY A 15 16.60 -21.53 -43.27
N GLU A 16 17.74 -20.94 -42.93
CA GLU A 16 19.15 -21.29 -42.99
C GLU A 16 19.87 -20.56 -41.86
N THR A 17 20.90 -21.18 -41.30
CA THR A 17 21.81 -20.61 -40.30
C THR A 17 22.86 -19.75 -40.98
N GLN A 18 23.02 -18.49 -40.56
CA GLN A 18 24.22 -17.70 -40.85
C GLN A 18 25.05 -17.47 -39.60
N ASN A 19 26.35 -17.66 -39.80
CA ASN A 19 27.42 -17.73 -38.82
C ASN A 19 27.68 -16.39 -38.13
N ALA A 20 27.80 -16.41 -36.80
CA ALA A 20 28.44 -15.33 -36.04
C ALA A 20 29.51 -15.92 -35.10
N THR A 21 30.73 -15.44 -35.33
CA THR A 21 32.02 -15.78 -34.70
C THR A 21 32.01 -15.63 -33.17
N PRO A 22 32.70 -16.50 -32.39
CA PRO A 22 32.71 -16.40 -30.93
C PRO A 22 33.72 -15.33 -30.46
N THR A 23 33.22 -14.18 -30.01
CA THR A 23 34.05 -13.16 -29.36
C THR A 23 34.20 -13.46 -27.86
N ARG A 24 35.46 -13.45 -27.42
CA ARG A 24 35.94 -13.82 -26.08
C ARG A 24 35.24 -13.05 -24.94
N ARG A 25 34.89 -13.78 -23.86
CA ARG A 25 34.52 -13.20 -22.55
C ARG A 25 35.70 -12.40 -21.96
N PRO A 26 35.52 -11.15 -21.51
CA PRO A 26 36.47 -10.51 -20.63
C PRO A 26 36.19 -10.90 -19.18
N THR A 27 37.25 -11.31 -18.48
CA THR A 27 37.30 -11.70 -17.08
C THR A 27 37.07 -10.52 -16.12
N ARG A 28 36.46 -10.82 -14.96
CA ARG A 28 36.29 -9.92 -13.80
C ARG A 28 37.63 -9.31 -13.34
N ARG A 29 37.79 -7.98 -13.45
CA ARG A 29 38.40 -7.07 -12.44
C ARG A 29 38.63 -5.69 -13.06
N ALA A 30 37.96 -4.68 -12.53
CA ALA A 30 38.50 -3.36 -12.21
C ALA A 30 37.32 -2.42 -11.86
N PHE A 31 37.08 -2.29 -10.57
CA PHE A 31 36.23 -1.27 -9.98
C PHE A 31 37.14 -0.08 -9.67
N MET A 32 36.98 1.04 -10.38
CA MET A 32 37.08 2.42 -9.86
C MET A 32 37.36 3.45 -10.97
N GLN A 33 36.67 4.59 -10.79
CA GLN A 33 36.98 5.92 -11.32
C GLN A 33 36.67 6.23 -12.79
N ARG A 34 35.44 6.71 -13.03
CA ARG A 34 35.12 8.14 -13.28
C ARG A 34 33.76 8.25 -13.95
N ASN A 35 32.90 9.12 -13.43
CA ASN A 35 32.16 10.10 -14.23
C ASN A 35 31.40 11.05 -13.29
N THR A 36 32.02 12.20 -13.05
CA THR A 36 31.33 13.42 -12.63
C THR A 36 30.67 14.03 -13.86
N ALA A 37 29.37 13.83 -14.01
CA ALA A 37 28.53 14.64 -14.88
C ALA A 37 27.18 14.82 -14.19
N THR A 38 26.99 15.99 -13.59
CA THR A 38 25.76 16.41 -12.92
C THR A 38 24.67 16.59 -13.98
N SER A 39 23.82 15.58 -14.17
CA SER A 39 22.60 15.70 -14.97
C SER A 39 21.49 16.29 -14.09
N LYS A 40 20.99 17.46 -14.47
CA LYS A 40 19.80 18.14 -13.89
C LYS A 40 18.49 17.47 -14.33
N PHE A 41 18.38 16.15 -14.25
CA PHE A 41 17.16 15.43 -14.58
C PHE A 41 16.91 14.32 -13.56
N GLY A 42 15.79 14.45 -12.83
CA GLY A 42 15.27 13.46 -11.90
C GLY A 42 15.66 13.74 -10.44
N MET A 43 14.79 14.43 -9.71
CA MET A 43 14.76 14.29 -8.26
C MET A 43 14.30 12.86 -7.96
N LEU A 44 15.24 11.90 -7.98
CA LEU A 44 15.04 10.60 -7.38
C LEU A 44 14.70 10.88 -5.91
N LEU A 45 13.49 10.53 -5.48
CA LEU A 45 13.14 10.50 -4.08
C LEU A 45 14.21 9.66 -3.37
N GLN A 46 15.05 10.32 -2.58
CA GLN A 46 16.09 9.63 -1.82
C GLN A 46 15.40 8.96 -0.64
N TYR A 47 15.01 7.69 -0.83
CA TYR A 47 14.51 6.88 0.26
C TYR A 47 15.68 6.47 1.15
N THR A 48 15.53 6.70 2.45
CA THR A 48 16.44 6.12 3.45
C THR A 48 16.35 4.61 3.38
N SER A 49 17.49 3.92 3.51
CA SER A 49 17.52 2.45 3.60
C SER A 49 16.63 1.97 4.75
N PRO A 50 15.73 1.00 4.52
CA PRO A 50 14.99 0.34 5.60
C PRO A 50 15.88 -0.39 6.62
N LEU A 51 17.15 -0.63 6.27
CA LEU A 51 18.16 -1.19 7.18
C LEU A 51 18.92 -0.12 7.97
N SER A 52 18.52 1.16 7.90
CA SER A 52 19.12 2.20 8.71
C SER A 52 18.96 1.86 10.21
N GLY A 53 20.06 1.96 10.96
CA GLY A 53 20.16 1.53 12.36
C GLY A 53 20.64 0.08 12.56
N TYR A 54 20.76 -0.70 11.47
CA TYR A 54 21.26 -2.08 11.48
C TYR A 54 22.62 -2.24 10.79
N GLU A 55 23.36 -1.14 10.55
CA GLU A 55 24.60 -1.14 9.77
C GLU A 55 25.68 -2.06 10.35
N ASN A 56 25.67 -2.24 11.67
CA ASN A 56 26.62 -3.09 12.41
C ASN A 56 26.00 -4.40 12.92
N ALA A 57 24.77 -4.74 12.50
CA ALA A 57 24.13 -5.97 12.90
C ALA A 57 24.84 -7.19 12.29
N ALA A 58 24.89 -8.29 13.04
CA ALA A 58 25.37 -9.56 12.48
C ALA A 58 24.44 -10.03 11.34
N PRO A 59 24.97 -10.72 10.31
CA PRO A 59 24.14 -11.31 9.27
C PRO A 59 23.07 -12.25 9.85
N LEU A 60 21.85 -12.20 9.30
CA LEU A 60 20.79 -13.15 9.65
C LEU A 60 21.11 -14.55 9.08
N PRO A 61 20.74 -15.63 9.78
CA PRO A 61 20.91 -16.98 9.28
C PRO A 61 19.95 -17.26 8.10
N GLU A 62 20.42 -18.02 7.11
CA GLU A 62 19.61 -18.50 5.98
C GLU A 62 19.07 -19.92 6.23
N VAL A 63 18.64 -20.18 7.46
CA VAL A 63 18.08 -21.48 7.89
C VAL A 63 16.57 -21.36 7.96
N PHE A 64 15.84 -22.35 7.43
CA PHE A 64 14.37 -22.41 7.54
C PHE A 64 13.92 -23.07 8.84
N ASN A 65 12.74 -22.68 9.33
CA ASN A 65 12.02 -23.38 10.39
C ASN A 65 11.47 -24.73 9.88
N ASP A 66 10.88 -25.53 10.78
CA ASP A 66 10.34 -26.86 10.48
C ASP A 66 9.26 -26.88 9.38
N ASP A 67 8.61 -25.74 9.13
CA ASP A 67 7.64 -25.59 8.03
C ASP A 67 8.29 -25.56 6.62
N GLY A 68 9.63 -25.48 6.55
CA GLY A 68 10.42 -25.43 5.32
C GLY A 68 10.21 -24.16 4.48
N LYS A 69 9.55 -23.13 5.02
CA LYS A 69 9.12 -21.93 4.30
C LYS A 69 9.52 -20.63 4.99
N THR A 70 9.44 -20.57 6.33
CA THR A 70 9.76 -19.38 7.10
C THR A 70 11.21 -19.42 7.57
N PHE A 71 11.91 -18.29 7.50
CA PHE A 71 13.28 -18.22 8.03
C PHE A 71 13.27 -18.25 9.55
N HIS A 72 14.26 -18.94 10.12
CA HIS A 72 14.56 -18.84 11.53
C HIS A 72 15.12 -17.45 11.83
N ASN A 73 14.34 -16.62 12.51
CA ASN A 73 14.79 -15.33 13.02
C ASN A 73 15.28 -15.50 14.47
N PRO A 74 16.53 -15.13 14.80
CA PRO A 74 17.00 -15.16 16.19
C PRO A 74 16.08 -14.35 17.11
N PRO A 75 15.87 -14.78 18.37
CA PRO A 75 15.09 -14.01 19.33
C PRO A 75 15.61 -12.58 19.48
N ALA A 76 14.70 -11.61 19.42
CA ALA A 76 14.98 -10.19 19.57
C ALA A 76 13.84 -9.50 20.34
N PRO A 77 14.06 -8.33 20.95
CA PRO A 77 12.98 -7.51 21.50
C PRO A 77 11.90 -7.22 20.45
N LEU A 78 10.65 -7.09 20.90
CA LEU A 78 9.56 -6.69 20.02
C LEU A 78 9.82 -5.30 19.43
N SER A 79 9.35 -5.10 18.20
CA SER A 79 9.35 -3.77 17.58
C SER A 79 8.51 -2.83 18.44
N SER A 80 8.99 -1.60 18.66
CA SER A 80 8.19 -0.59 19.35
C SER A 80 6.91 -0.20 18.58
N ALA A 81 6.78 -0.62 17.31
CA ALA A 81 5.60 -0.40 16.48
C ALA A 81 4.33 -1.05 17.03
N TYR A 82 4.45 -2.05 17.90
CA TYR A 82 3.30 -2.65 18.59
C TYR A 82 2.63 -1.64 19.54
N ASP A 83 3.43 -0.84 20.24
CA ASP A 83 2.94 0.05 21.30
C ASP A 83 2.72 1.49 20.82
N LYS A 84 3.48 1.93 19.80
CA LYS A 84 3.42 3.30 19.27
C LYS A 84 3.64 3.34 17.77
N PHE A 85 3.06 4.33 17.12
CA PHE A 85 3.27 4.52 15.70
C PHE A 85 4.73 4.88 15.36
N PRO A 86 5.29 4.34 14.27
CA PRO A 86 6.63 4.68 13.79
C PRO A 86 6.64 6.02 13.05
N GLY A 87 7.75 6.76 13.12
CA GLY A 87 7.96 8.01 12.38
C GLY A 87 7.18 9.22 12.94
N PRO A 88 7.26 10.40 12.30
CA PRO A 88 6.69 11.63 12.83
C PRO A 88 5.17 11.62 12.67
N MET A 89 4.48 10.82 13.46
CA MET A 89 3.02 10.79 13.57
C MET A 89 2.61 11.69 14.71
N LYS A 90 1.60 12.54 14.50
CA LYS A 90 1.00 13.29 15.60
C LYS A 90 0.23 12.30 16.47
N GLN A 91 0.69 12.11 17.71
CA GLN A 91 0.13 11.13 18.64
C GLN A 91 -1.37 11.37 18.94
N GLU A 92 -1.87 12.59 18.73
CA GLU A 92 -3.27 12.97 18.95
C GLU A 92 -4.20 12.73 17.74
N SER A 93 -3.65 12.30 16.60
CA SER A 93 -4.38 12.15 15.33
C SER A 93 -3.81 11.01 14.48
N GLY A 94 -3.68 9.80 15.05
CA GLY A 94 -2.93 8.67 14.46
C GLY A 94 -3.20 8.35 12.98
N ILE A 95 -4.17 7.46 12.72
CA ILE A 95 -4.57 7.00 11.37
C ILE A 95 -6.04 7.34 11.15
N HIS A 96 -6.34 7.89 9.98
CA HIS A 96 -7.69 8.25 9.58
C HIS A 96 -8.21 7.25 8.54
N PHE A 97 -9.44 6.81 8.73
CA PHE A 97 -10.17 5.95 7.80
C PHE A 97 -11.34 6.75 7.24
N HIS A 98 -11.31 7.07 5.94
CA HIS A 98 -12.45 7.69 5.25
C HIS A 98 -13.18 6.63 4.43
N ILE A 99 -14.42 6.33 4.81
CA ILE A 99 -15.24 5.29 4.22
C ILE A 99 -16.16 5.91 3.17
N TYR A 100 -15.88 5.65 1.90
CA TYR A 100 -16.61 6.14 0.74
C TYR A 100 -17.74 5.22 0.30
N PHE A 101 -18.80 5.85 -0.20
CA PHE A 101 -19.91 5.19 -0.85
C PHE A 101 -20.50 6.08 -1.93
N MET A 102 -21.16 5.47 -2.93
CA MET A 102 -21.85 6.20 -3.98
C MET A 102 -23.19 6.74 -3.47
N GLN A 103 -23.26 8.06 -3.25
CA GLN A 103 -24.46 8.73 -2.75
C GLN A 103 -25.69 8.61 -3.67
N GLY A 104 -25.46 8.42 -4.98
CA GLY A 104 -26.52 8.18 -5.96
C GLY A 104 -27.06 6.74 -5.97
N VAL A 105 -26.49 5.81 -5.19
CA VAL A 105 -26.89 4.40 -5.16
C VAL A 105 -27.57 4.09 -3.82
N PRO A 106 -28.90 4.00 -3.76
CA PRO A 106 -29.63 3.85 -2.48
C PRO A 106 -29.18 2.68 -1.62
N ALA A 107 -28.82 1.56 -2.25
CA ALA A 107 -28.30 0.37 -1.55
C ALA A 107 -26.97 0.65 -0.84
N GLN A 108 -26.06 1.40 -1.47
CA GLN A 108 -24.79 1.78 -0.82
C GLN A 108 -25.00 2.82 0.27
N VAL A 109 -25.90 3.79 0.08
CA VAL A 109 -26.25 4.76 1.13
C VAL A 109 -26.81 4.06 2.36
N LYS A 110 -27.72 3.10 2.17
CA LYS A 110 -28.26 2.28 3.27
C LYS A 110 -27.14 1.52 3.97
N PHE A 111 -26.32 0.79 3.21
CA PHE A 111 -25.22 0.00 3.75
C PHE A 111 -24.22 0.87 4.54
N ALA A 112 -23.84 2.03 4.00
CA ALA A 112 -22.90 2.94 4.66
C ALA A 112 -23.45 3.48 5.99
N LYS A 113 -24.76 3.77 6.08
CA LYS A 113 -25.41 4.17 7.33
C LYS A 113 -25.44 3.04 8.36
N GLU A 114 -25.74 1.81 7.93
CA GLU A 114 -25.72 0.63 8.80
C GLU A 114 -24.29 0.30 9.28
N LEU A 115 -23.30 0.42 8.38
CA LEU A 115 -21.88 0.27 8.69
C LEU A 115 -21.42 1.32 9.70
N HIS A 116 -21.79 2.58 9.50
CA HIS A 116 -21.50 3.69 10.42
C HIS A 116 -22.07 3.42 11.82
N GLU A 117 -23.34 3.02 11.90
CA GLU A 117 -23.96 2.66 13.17
C GLU A 117 -23.22 1.49 13.84
N ARG A 118 -22.89 0.46 13.07
CA ARG A 118 -22.20 -0.73 13.59
C ARG A 118 -20.82 -0.41 14.14
N ILE A 119 -20.04 0.42 13.44
CA ILE A 119 -18.74 0.90 13.94
C ILE A 119 -18.92 1.63 15.27
N ARG A 120 -19.92 2.52 15.38
CA ARG A 120 -20.19 3.25 16.64
C ARG A 120 -20.62 2.34 17.80
N ARG A 121 -21.20 1.17 17.51
CA ARG A 121 -21.61 0.18 18.52
C ARG A 121 -20.45 -0.72 18.96
N GLU A 122 -19.62 -1.15 18.03
CA GLU A 122 -18.50 -2.08 18.29
C GLU A 122 -17.23 -1.37 18.76
N PHE A 123 -17.02 -0.12 18.33
CA PHE A 123 -15.84 0.69 18.65
C PHE A 123 -16.23 2.08 19.20
N PRO A 124 -17.01 2.15 20.31
CA PRO A 124 -17.48 3.42 20.86
C PRO A 124 -16.35 4.35 21.33
N GLU A 125 -15.16 3.83 21.56
CA GLU A 125 -13.94 4.56 21.92
C GLU A 125 -13.33 5.34 20.76
N LEU A 126 -13.63 4.94 19.51
CA LEU A 126 -13.06 5.59 18.32
C LEU A 126 -13.82 6.87 17.96
N LYS A 127 -13.07 7.88 17.51
CA LYS A 127 -13.67 9.14 17.03
C LYS A 127 -14.32 8.88 15.67
N THR A 128 -15.62 8.64 15.67
CA THR A 128 -16.43 8.45 14.47
C THR A 128 -17.20 9.73 14.13
N TYR A 129 -16.93 10.31 12.97
CA TYR A 129 -17.50 11.57 12.52
C TYR A 129 -18.88 11.37 11.88
N ALA A 130 -19.61 12.47 11.66
CA ALA A 130 -20.87 12.43 10.93
C ALA A 130 -20.66 11.96 9.48
N ILE A 131 -21.74 11.46 8.87
CA ILE A 131 -21.75 11.17 7.44
C ILE A 131 -21.88 12.48 6.67
N TYR A 132 -20.96 12.70 5.74
CA TYR A 132 -21.00 13.76 4.75
C TYR A 132 -21.51 13.15 3.44
N ASP A 133 -22.70 13.56 3.00
CA ASP A 133 -23.38 13.02 1.81
C ASP A 133 -23.01 13.76 0.50
N ARG A 134 -22.02 14.64 0.57
CA ARG A 134 -21.50 15.45 -0.53
C ARG A 134 -19.98 15.58 -0.40
N PRO A 135 -19.28 15.96 -1.50
CA PRO A 135 -17.85 16.28 -1.44
C PRO A 135 -17.55 17.33 -0.37
N ASP A 136 -16.43 17.13 0.34
CA ASP A 136 -15.91 18.03 1.36
C ASP A 136 -14.39 17.89 1.46
N GLY A 137 -13.67 19.02 1.53
CA GLY A 137 -12.20 19.02 1.52
C GLY A 137 -11.62 18.28 0.28
N PRO A 138 -10.64 17.37 0.45
CA PRO A 138 -10.04 16.63 -0.67
C PRO A 138 -10.93 15.49 -1.17
N HIS A 139 -12.04 15.20 -0.48
CA HIS A 139 -12.87 14.02 -0.71
C HIS A 139 -13.93 14.31 -1.77
N CYS A 140 -13.79 13.72 -2.95
CA CYS A 140 -14.67 13.98 -4.10
C CYS A 140 -16.03 13.25 -4.05
N GLY A 141 -16.37 12.59 -2.94
CA GLY A 141 -17.56 11.74 -2.80
C GLY A 141 -18.15 11.79 -1.40
N ALA A 142 -19.28 11.11 -1.21
CA ALA A 142 -19.85 10.94 0.12
C ALA A 142 -18.99 10.00 0.98
N THR A 143 -18.74 10.41 2.22
CA THR A 143 -17.81 9.74 3.11
C THR A 143 -18.16 9.97 4.58
N PHE A 144 -17.63 9.14 5.46
CA PHE A 144 -17.49 9.44 6.88
C PHE A 144 -16.11 9.02 7.36
N GLU A 145 -15.66 9.65 8.44
CA GLU A 145 -14.31 9.48 8.99
C GLU A 145 -14.34 8.71 10.32
N VAL A 146 -13.37 7.84 10.53
CA VAL A 146 -13.09 7.16 11.80
C VAL A 146 -11.60 7.27 12.09
N ASN A 147 -11.25 7.78 13.27
CA ASN A 147 -9.85 7.99 13.65
C ASN A 147 -9.42 7.03 14.75
N THR A 148 -8.21 6.50 14.59
CA THR A 148 -7.53 5.64 15.55
C THR A 148 -6.25 6.32 16.04
N CYS A 149 -5.99 6.26 17.34
CA CYS A 149 -4.87 6.92 18.01
C CYS A 149 -3.77 5.93 18.45
N THR A 150 -4.01 4.62 18.36
CA THR A 150 -3.01 3.59 18.69
C THR A 150 -2.83 2.55 17.58
N PRO A 151 -1.66 1.87 17.51
CA PRO A 151 -1.47 0.75 16.58
C PRO A 151 -2.49 -0.38 16.80
N HIS A 152 -2.87 -0.64 18.04
CA HIS A 152 -3.86 -1.65 18.39
C HIS A 152 -5.25 -1.31 17.85
N GLU A 153 -5.74 -0.09 18.05
CA GLU A 153 -6.99 0.40 17.48
C GLU A 153 -6.96 0.34 15.95
N THR A 154 -5.86 0.79 15.34
CA THR A 154 -5.66 0.76 13.89
C THR A 154 -5.77 -0.67 13.36
N GLY A 155 -5.03 -1.61 13.95
CA GLY A 155 -5.04 -3.01 13.55
C GLY A 155 -6.41 -3.68 13.73
N ALA A 156 -7.09 -3.37 14.83
CA ALA A 156 -8.44 -3.88 15.10
C ALA A 156 -9.45 -3.38 14.06
N LEU A 157 -9.55 -2.06 13.86
CA LEU A 157 -10.47 -1.47 12.89
C LEU A 157 -10.14 -1.90 11.45
N PHE A 158 -8.85 -1.91 11.08
CA PHE A 158 -8.39 -2.35 9.77
C PHE A 158 -8.82 -3.78 9.48
N SER A 159 -8.52 -4.72 10.39
CA SER A 159 -8.89 -6.13 10.25
C SER A 159 -10.40 -6.32 10.19
N TRP A 160 -11.14 -5.56 10.98
CA TRP A 160 -12.60 -5.61 11.00
C TRP A 160 -13.21 -5.08 9.69
N LEU A 161 -12.71 -3.96 9.16
CA LEU A 161 -13.19 -3.37 7.91
C LEU A 161 -12.93 -4.27 6.69
N ILE A 162 -11.84 -5.06 6.68
CA ILE A 162 -11.59 -6.05 5.62
C ILE A 162 -12.81 -6.96 5.40
N LEU A 163 -13.45 -7.37 6.51
CA LEU A 163 -14.56 -8.33 6.48
C LEU A 163 -15.93 -7.64 6.39
N ASN A 164 -16.06 -6.42 6.93
CA ASN A 164 -17.37 -5.81 7.16
C ASN A 164 -17.68 -4.59 6.27
N ARG A 165 -16.72 -4.04 5.53
CA ARG A 165 -16.95 -2.80 4.72
C ARG A 165 -17.91 -2.98 3.54
N GLY A 166 -18.22 -4.21 3.15
CA GLY A 166 -19.08 -4.51 2.00
C GLY A 166 -18.66 -3.74 0.74
N PRO A 167 -19.56 -3.01 0.07
CA PRO A 167 -19.26 -2.28 -1.16
C PRO A 167 -18.47 -0.98 -0.94
N CYS A 168 -18.31 -0.51 0.30
CA CYS A 168 -17.65 0.76 0.59
C CYS A 168 -16.14 0.67 0.35
N SER A 169 -15.55 1.75 -0.18
CA SER A 169 -14.09 1.87 -0.32
C SER A 169 -13.52 2.67 0.84
N VAL A 170 -12.30 2.38 1.29
CA VAL A 170 -11.72 3.04 2.47
C VAL A 170 -10.37 3.64 2.13
N LEU A 171 -10.26 4.96 2.25
CA LEU A 171 -9.00 5.68 2.26
C LEU A 171 -8.40 5.60 3.65
N ILE A 172 -7.13 5.25 3.74
CA ILE A 172 -6.42 5.10 5.01
C ILE A 172 -5.13 5.89 4.90
N HIS A 173 -4.94 6.87 5.79
CA HIS A 173 -3.73 7.68 5.79
C HIS A 173 -3.31 8.08 7.20
N PRO A 174 -2.01 8.34 7.43
CA PRO A 174 -1.53 8.89 8.69
C PRO A 174 -1.79 10.39 8.82
N ASN A 175 -1.55 10.94 10.01
CA ASN A 175 -1.36 12.38 10.19
C ASN A 175 0.09 12.65 10.63
N THR A 176 0.95 12.96 9.65
CA THR A 176 2.36 13.27 9.90
C THR A 176 2.61 14.77 10.09
N GLY A 177 1.59 15.60 9.84
CA GLY A 177 1.70 17.05 9.82
C GLY A 177 2.01 17.63 8.45
N ASP A 178 2.25 16.78 7.44
CA ASP A 178 2.31 17.16 6.04
C ASP A 178 1.04 16.64 5.34
N ILE A 179 0.01 17.49 5.29
CA ILE A 179 -1.32 17.11 4.81
C ILE A 179 -1.31 16.64 3.35
N TYR A 180 -0.46 17.23 2.51
CA TYR A 180 -0.32 16.80 1.12
C TYR A 180 0.26 15.40 1.07
N LYS A 181 1.39 15.17 1.77
CA LYS A 181 2.05 13.88 1.81
C LYS A 181 1.16 12.79 2.39
N ASP A 182 0.42 13.09 3.45
CA ASP A 182 -0.50 12.18 4.11
C ASP A 182 -1.57 11.68 3.12
N HIS A 183 -2.18 12.58 2.35
CA HIS A 183 -3.28 12.25 1.43
C HIS A 183 -2.82 11.79 0.03
N ALA A 184 -1.60 12.10 -0.38
CA ALA A 184 -1.09 11.82 -1.73
C ALA A 184 -0.05 10.69 -1.79
N GLU A 185 0.81 10.57 -0.79
CA GLU A 185 1.99 9.69 -0.82
C GLU A 185 1.92 8.56 0.22
N LEU A 186 1.45 8.85 1.43
CA LEU A 186 1.37 7.89 2.55
C LEU A 186 -0.01 7.22 2.66
N VAL A 187 -0.74 7.22 1.55
CA VAL A 187 -2.09 6.70 1.46
C VAL A 187 -2.13 5.20 1.16
N THR A 188 -3.08 4.50 1.75
CA THR A 188 -3.46 3.13 1.41
C THR A 188 -4.97 3.05 1.18
N TRP A 189 -5.40 2.11 0.35
CA TRP A 189 -6.82 1.91 0.03
C TRP A 189 -7.28 0.48 0.32
N MET A 190 -8.50 0.35 0.84
CA MET A 190 -9.29 -0.88 0.77
C MET A 190 -10.39 -0.73 -0.27
N GLY A 191 -10.50 -1.71 -1.17
CA GLY A 191 -11.46 -1.64 -2.27
C GLY A 191 -10.95 -0.76 -3.42
N THR A 192 -11.86 -0.12 -4.14
CA THR A 192 -11.53 0.69 -5.31
C THR A 192 -11.09 2.09 -4.85
N PRO A 193 -9.88 2.56 -5.21
CA PRO A 193 -9.46 3.93 -4.89
C PRO A 193 -10.40 4.98 -5.49
N TRP A 194 -10.68 6.04 -4.73
CA TRP A 194 -11.43 7.20 -5.22
C TRP A 194 -10.47 8.35 -5.57
N PRO A 195 -10.83 9.20 -6.54
CA PRO A 195 -10.06 10.40 -6.81
C PRO A 195 -10.10 11.33 -5.58
N LEU A 196 -8.96 11.97 -5.29
CA LEU A 196 -8.82 13.01 -4.28
C LEU A 196 -8.36 14.30 -4.95
N TYR A 197 -8.88 15.45 -4.50
CA TYR A 197 -8.43 16.77 -4.96
C TYR A 197 -7.23 17.26 -4.14
N THR A 198 -6.08 16.62 -4.30
CA THR A 198 -4.88 16.88 -3.48
C THR A 198 -4.18 18.20 -3.80
N ASP A 199 -4.45 18.82 -4.96
CA ASP A 199 -3.87 20.11 -5.34
C ASP A 199 -4.27 21.25 -4.39
N MET A 200 -5.37 21.10 -3.64
CA MET A 200 -5.78 22.09 -2.63
C MET A 200 -4.84 22.19 -1.43
N PHE A 201 -3.91 21.24 -1.27
CA PHE A 201 -2.93 21.22 -0.19
C PHE A 201 -1.58 21.85 -0.55
N LYS A 202 -1.41 22.32 -1.79
CA LYS A 202 -0.18 22.92 -2.30
C LYS A 202 -0.15 24.44 -2.12
#